data_AF-A0A0G1VBB5-F1
#
_entry.id   AF-A0A0G1VBB5-F1
#
_cell.length_a   1.000
_cell.length_b   1.000
_cell.length_c   1.000
_cell.angle_alpha   90.00
_cell.angle_beta   90.00
_cell.angle_gamma   90.00
#
_symmetry.space_group_name_H-M   'P 1'
#
loop_
_entity.id
_entity.type
_entity.pdbx_description
1 polymer ?
#
loop_
_entity_poly.entity_id
_entity_poly.type
_entity_poly.pdbx_seq_one_letter_code
_entity_poly.pdbx_strand_id
1 'polypeptide(L)'
;MEKIYEIIRKMDTKITYELYEIIRKILRGNKNQSEKGFRSLSYFRTFRMFVWAVCSYLPLAVFAAWNVGDEPTNLTQFVNNFTSVLNVVVPFVAWFGFFGFITGVLKYVNAGGDEERLGKAKQLIAYGLVGMFIMFSFWALAKILAASYLAVGI
;
A
#
# COMPACT_ATOMS: atom_id res chain seq x y z
N MET A 1 57.85 -43.43 -14.06
CA MET A 1 56.52 -43.33 -14.70
C MET A 1 55.39 -43.59 -13.71
N GLU A 2 55.40 -44.71 -12.97
CA GLU A 2 54.32 -45.10 -12.04
C GLU A 2 54.02 -44.08 -10.91
N LYS A 3 55.04 -43.49 -10.28
CA LYS A 3 54.88 -42.44 -9.25
C LYS A 3 54.16 -41.18 -9.75
N ILE A 4 54.28 -40.86 -11.04
CA ILE A 4 53.66 -39.66 -11.62
C ILE A 4 52.14 -39.87 -11.77
N TYR A 5 51.72 -41.08 -12.18
CA TYR A 5 50.30 -41.44 -12.27
C TYR A 5 49.60 -41.46 -10.90
N GLU A 6 50.29 -41.98 -9.87
CA GLU A 6 49.82 -41.95 -8.48
C GLU A 6 49.54 -40.52 -7.98
N ILE A 7 50.41 -39.56 -8.33
CA ILE A 7 50.28 -38.14 -7.94
C ILE A 7 49.10 -37.48 -8.66
N ILE A 8 48.96 -37.71 -9.98
CA ILE A 8 47.85 -37.17 -10.78
C ILE A 8 46.51 -37.69 -10.25
N ARG A 9 46.42 -38.99 -9.96
CA ARG A 9 45.21 -39.63 -9.41
C ARG A 9 44.81 -39.07 -8.04
N LYS A 10 45.78 -38.80 -7.17
CA LYS A 10 45.53 -38.22 -5.84
C LYS A 10 45.11 -36.75 -5.91
N MET A 11 45.61 -35.98 -6.89
CA MET A 11 45.14 -34.61 -7.10
C MET A 11 43.71 -34.56 -7.61
N ASP A 12 43.37 -35.36 -8.62
CA ASP A 12 42.03 -35.34 -9.24
C ASP A 12 40.93 -35.71 -8.25
N THR A 13 41.15 -36.77 -7.47
CA THR A 13 40.23 -37.16 -6.39
C THR A 13 40.07 -36.06 -5.35
N LYS A 14 41.17 -35.46 -4.88
CA LYS A 14 41.13 -34.37 -3.88
C LYS A 14 40.41 -33.12 -4.41
N ILE A 15 40.65 -32.73 -5.66
CA ILE A 15 39.97 -31.60 -6.31
C ILE A 15 38.46 -31.87 -6.39
N THR A 16 38.08 -33.09 -6.75
CA THR A 16 36.66 -33.49 -6.83
C THR A 16 35.95 -33.40 -5.48
N TYR A 17 36.59 -33.85 -4.40
CA TYR A 17 36.03 -33.76 -3.04
C TYR A 17 35.86 -32.31 -2.54
N GLU A 18 36.88 -31.46 -2.72
CA GLU A 18 36.82 -30.04 -2.34
C GLU A 18 35.74 -29.29 -3.14
N LEU A 19 35.65 -29.56 -4.44
CA LEU A 19 34.64 -28.97 -5.31
C LEU A 19 33.22 -29.39 -4.88
N TYR A 20 33.03 -30.66 -4.53
CA TYR A 20 31.74 -31.16 -4.01
C TYR A 20 31.35 -30.47 -2.71
N GLU A 21 32.25 -30.32 -1.74
CA GLU A 21 31.94 -29.65 -0.46
C GLU A 21 31.67 -28.15 -0.64
N ILE A 22 32.36 -27.47 -1.54
CA ILE A 22 32.10 -26.06 -1.89
C ILE A 22 30.71 -25.95 -2.54
N ILE A 23 30.42 -26.76 -3.56
CA ILE A 23 29.11 -26.79 -4.22
C ILE A 23 28.02 -27.14 -3.20
N ARG A 24 28.27 -28.09 -2.31
CA ARG A 24 27.33 -28.49 -1.26
C ARG A 24 27.07 -27.37 -0.25
N LYS A 25 28.08 -26.59 0.14
CA LYS A 25 27.93 -25.42 1.01
C LYS A 25 27.18 -24.28 0.33
N ILE A 26 27.41 -24.07 -0.97
CA ILE A 26 26.69 -23.08 -1.79
C ILE A 26 25.23 -23.52 -2.02
N LEU A 27 25.00 -24.79 -2.35
CA LEU A 27 23.67 -25.39 -2.50
C LEU A 27 22.90 -25.47 -1.16
N ARG A 28 23.61 -25.61 -0.04
CA ARG A 28 23.06 -25.41 1.32
C ARG A 28 22.84 -23.94 1.66
N GLY A 29 22.75 -23.09 0.63
CA GLY A 29 22.25 -21.72 0.62
C GLY A 29 21.51 -21.37 1.90
N ASN A 30 22.13 -20.48 2.64
CA ASN A 30 21.80 -20.01 3.98
C ASN A 30 20.34 -19.55 4.09
N LYS A 31 19.42 -20.50 4.32
CA LYS A 31 17.99 -20.23 4.57
C LYS A 31 17.77 -19.38 5.83
N ASN A 32 18.73 -19.36 6.74
CA ASN A 32 18.68 -18.66 8.02
C ASN A 32 18.93 -17.14 7.90
N GLN A 33 19.34 -16.65 6.72
CA GLN A 33 19.42 -15.21 6.46
C GLN A 33 18.07 -14.60 6.04
N SER A 34 17.11 -15.43 5.63
CA SER A 34 15.76 -14.99 5.25
C SER A 34 14.87 -14.71 6.46
N GLU A 35 15.09 -15.37 7.60
CA GLU A 35 14.29 -15.14 8.82
C GLU A 35 14.64 -13.86 9.58
N LYS A 36 15.88 -13.35 9.44
CA LYS A 36 16.34 -12.18 10.20
C LYS A 36 15.93 -10.84 9.58
N GLY A 37 15.33 -10.84 8.39
CA GLY A 37 14.70 -9.66 7.77
C GLY A 37 13.32 -9.31 8.35
N PHE A 38 12.78 -10.12 9.26
CA PHE A 38 11.41 -10.02 9.77
C PHE A 38 11.33 -9.48 11.22
N ARG A 39 12.17 -8.51 11.58
CA ARG A 39 12.02 -7.75 12.85
C ARG A 39 12.12 -6.25 12.63
N SER A 40 11.09 -5.66 12.05
CA SER A 40 10.60 -4.31 12.43
C SER A 40 9.39 -3.86 11.61
N LEU A 41 8.32 -4.67 11.58
CA LEU A 41 7.01 -4.16 11.13
C LEU A 41 6.37 -3.23 12.20
N SER A 42 7.17 -2.34 12.80
CA SER A 42 6.71 -1.26 13.67
C SER A 42 5.80 -0.27 12.93
N TYR A 43 5.87 -0.25 11.59
CA TYR A 43 5.03 0.55 10.68
C TYR A 43 3.52 0.31 10.85
N PHE A 44 3.11 -0.93 11.17
CA PHE A 44 1.70 -1.27 11.37
C PHE A 44 1.12 -0.63 12.65
N ARG A 45 1.98 -0.35 13.65
CA ARG A 45 1.58 0.23 14.94
C ARG A 45 1.42 1.75 14.85
N THR A 46 2.33 2.43 14.15
CA THR A 46 2.24 3.87 13.87
C THR A 46 1.06 4.19 12.96
N PHE A 47 0.76 3.36 11.95
CA PHE A 47 -0.41 3.53 11.08
C PHE A 47 -1.74 3.60 11.85
N ARG A 48 -1.97 2.67 12.80
CA ARG A 48 -3.17 2.68 13.64
C ARG A 48 -3.26 3.98 14.47
N MET A 49 -2.13 4.52 14.94
CA MET A 49 -2.10 5.76 15.72
C MET A 49 -2.52 6.98 14.90
N PHE A 50 -2.15 7.04 13.61
CA PHE A 50 -2.64 8.07 12.70
C PHE A 50 -4.15 7.95 12.45
N VAL A 51 -4.69 6.74 12.34
CA VAL A 51 -6.14 6.52 12.20
C VAL A 51 -6.90 7.09 13.41
N TRP A 52 -6.48 6.78 14.63
CA TRP A 52 -7.13 7.31 15.85
C TRP A 52 -7.00 8.83 15.96
N ALA A 53 -5.83 9.40 15.63
CA ALA A 53 -5.63 10.84 15.65
C ALA A 53 -6.54 11.55 14.63
N VAL A 54 -6.66 11.02 13.42
CA VAL A 54 -7.53 11.56 12.38
C VAL A 54 -9.01 11.42 12.75
N CYS A 55 -9.47 10.24 13.17
CA CYS A 55 -10.85 10.03 13.58
C CYS A 55 -11.26 10.95 14.75
N SER A 56 -10.34 11.26 15.66
CA SER A 56 -10.57 12.22 16.74
C SER A 56 -10.64 13.67 16.26
N TYR A 57 -9.97 14.02 15.15
CA TYR A 57 -9.91 15.38 14.60
C TYR A 57 -11.02 15.66 13.58
N LEU A 58 -11.58 14.63 12.94
CA LEU A 58 -12.66 14.77 11.95
C LEU A 58 -13.87 15.55 12.48
N PRO A 59 -14.35 15.36 13.73
CA PRO A 59 -15.45 16.17 14.27
C PRO A 59 -15.11 17.66 14.24
N LEU A 60 -13.91 18.04 14.70
CA LEU A 60 -13.48 19.44 14.75
C LEU A 60 -13.40 20.09 13.36
N ALA A 61 -12.91 19.35 12.37
CA ALA A 61 -12.81 19.84 11.00
C ALA A 61 -14.19 20.02 10.33
N VAL A 62 -15.14 19.14 10.62
CA VAL A 62 -16.54 19.28 10.15
C VAL A 62 -17.24 20.44 10.83
N PHE A 63 -17.03 20.65 12.14
CA PHE A 63 -17.60 21.78 12.87
C PHE A 63 -17.04 23.13 12.38
N ALA A 64 -15.75 23.22 12.05
CA ALA A 64 -15.15 24.43 11.49
C ALA A 64 -15.59 24.74 10.05
N ALA A 65 -15.93 23.71 9.27
CA ALA A 65 -16.48 23.86 7.92
C ALA A 65 -17.96 24.27 7.91
N TRP A 66 -18.64 24.22 9.06
CA TRP A 66 -20.05 24.55 9.18
C TRP A 66 -20.23 26.04 9.51
N ASN A 67 -20.70 26.82 8.55
CA ASN A 67 -21.08 28.22 8.76
C ASN A 67 -22.44 28.28 9.50
N VAL A 68 -22.44 28.13 10.84
CA VAL A 68 -23.64 28.31 11.69
C VAL A 68 -23.88 29.82 11.87
N GLY A 69 -24.58 30.47 10.96
CA GLY A 69 -24.84 31.91 11.06
C GLY A 69 -25.99 32.40 10.18
N ASP A 70 -26.22 31.75 9.05
CA ASP A 70 -27.35 32.08 8.18
C ASP A 70 -28.43 31.01 8.32
N GLU A 71 -29.67 31.45 8.53
CA GLU A 71 -30.83 30.58 8.41
C GLU A 71 -30.85 29.99 6.99
N PRO A 72 -31.00 28.66 6.82
CA PRO A 72 -30.92 28.00 5.52
C PRO A 72 -32.20 28.28 4.71
N THR A 73 -32.33 29.50 4.22
CA THR A 73 -33.49 29.92 3.42
C THR A 73 -33.30 29.57 1.93
N ASN A 74 -32.05 29.30 1.50
CA ASN A 74 -31.71 29.09 0.09
C ASN A 74 -30.96 27.76 -0.15
N LEU A 75 -31.33 27.06 -1.23
CA LEU A 75 -30.66 25.86 -1.74
C LEU A 75 -29.14 26.07 -1.94
N THR A 76 -28.72 27.30 -2.25
CA THR A 76 -27.32 27.72 -2.36
C THR A 76 -26.51 27.42 -1.11
N GLN A 77 -27.04 27.73 0.07
CA GLN A 77 -26.32 27.52 1.33
C GLN A 77 -26.24 26.04 1.68
N PHE A 78 -27.28 25.26 1.37
CA PHE A 78 -27.26 23.81 1.55
C PHE A 78 -26.18 23.15 0.69
N VAL A 79 -26.10 23.53 -0.59
CA VAL A 79 -25.07 23.02 -1.53
C VAL A 79 -23.66 23.45 -1.09
N ASN A 80 -23.48 24.68 -0.62
CA ASN A 80 -22.20 25.17 -0.12
C ASN A 80 -21.72 24.45 1.15
N ASN A 81 -22.62 24.20 2.10
CA ASN A 81 -22.30 23.44 3.31
C ASN A 81 -21.91 22.00 2.97
N PHE A 82 -22.66 21.35 2.06
CA PHE A 82 -22.36 19.99 1.62
C PHE A 82 -21.00 19.90 0.88
N THR A 83 -20.71 20.87 0.02
CA THR A 83 -19.43 20.93 -0.73
C THR A 83 -18.25 21.17 0.22
N SER A 84 -18.45 21.95 1.27
CA SER A 84 -17.42 22.23 2.29
C SER A 84 -17.05 20.97 3.09
N VAL A 85 -18.06 20.19 3.50
CA VAL A 85 -17.83 18.89 4.16
C VAL A 85 -17.09 17.91 3.24
N LEU A 86 -17.48 17.83 1.96
CA LEU A 86 -16.80 16.98 0.99
C LEU A 86 -15.33 17.37 0.76
N ASN A 87 -15.00 18.67 0.75
CA ASN A 87 -13.61 19.12 0.61
C ASN A 87 -12.71 18.69 1.78
N VAL A 88 -13.28 18.43 2.97
CA VAL A 88 -12.53 17.91 4.13
C VAL A 88 -12.46 16.39 4.09
N VAL A 89 -13.59 15.72 3.88
CA VAL A 89 -13.68 14.26 3.99
C VAL A 89 -12.96 13.54 2.84
N VAL A 90 -13.07 14.07 1.62
CA VAL A 90 -12.51 13.42 0.42
C VAL A 90 -10.99 13.26 0.47
N PRO A 91 -10.16 14.29 0.72
CA PRO A 91 -8.72 14.10 0.78
C PRO A 91 -8.30 13.12 1.88
N PHE A 92 -9.04 13.05 3.00
CA PHE A 92 -8.79 12.08 4.06
C PHE A 92 -9.00 10.64 3.60
N VAL A 93 -10.15 10.35 2.99
CA VAL A 93 -10.46 9.01 2.49
C VAL A 93 -9.56 8.65 1.30
N ALA A 94 -9.23 9.62 0.43
CA ALA A 94 -8.28 9.42 -0.65
C ALA A 94 -6.89 9.03 -0.12
N TRP A 95 -6.44 9.65 0.98
CA TRP A 95 -5.21 9.26 1.67
C TRP A 95 -5.26 7.80 2.12
N PHE A 96 -6.33 7.39 2.82
CA PHE A 96 -6.50 6.00 3.25
C PHE A 96 -6.57 5.01 2.07
N GLY A 97 -7.28 5.36 1.01
CA GLY A 97 -7.36 4.56 -0.22
C GLY A 97 -6.00 4.39 -0.91
N PHE A 98 -5.23 5.47 -1.00
CA PHE A 98 -3.88 5.47 -1.58
C PHE A 98 -2.91 4.57 -0.80
N PHE A 99 -2.94 4.64 0.54
CA PHE A 99 -2.15 3.73 1.38
C PHE A 99 -2.59 2.27 1.20
N GLY A 100 -3.89 1.99 1.15
CA GLY A 100 -4.42 0.66 0.85
C GLY A 100 -3.93 0.12 -0.49
N PHE A 101 -3.99 0.95 -1.54
CA PHE A 101 -3.49 0.63 -2.87
C PHE A 101 -1.99 0.31 -2.86
N ILE A 102 -1.15 1.15 -2.24
CA ILE A 102 0.30 0.92 -2.14
C ILE A 102 0.58 -0.41 -1.43
N THR A 103 -0.10 -0.72 -0.32
CA THR A 103 0.12 -2.00 0.37
C THR A 103 -0.28 -3.22 -0.47
N GLY A 104 -1.30 -3.08 -1.33
CA GLY A 104 -1.70 -4.10 -2.30
C GLY A 104 -0.62 -4.32 -3.37
N VAL A 105 -0.10 -3.23 -3.93
CA VAL A 105 0.97 -3.26 -4.95
C VAL A 105 2.26 -3.84 -4.38
N LEU A 106 2.67 -3.42 -3.17
CA LEU A 106 3.86 -3.95 -2.50
C LEU A 106 3.72 -5.46 -2.24
N LYS A 107 2.53 -5.95 -1.87
CA LYS A 107 2.27 -7.39 -1.75
C LYS A 107 2.32 -8.12 -3.08
N TYR A 108 1.86 -7.50 -4.16
CA TYR A 108 1.87 -8.08 -5.49
C TYR A 108 3.29 -8.27 -6.03
N VAL A 109 4.12 -7.24 -5.90
CA VAL A 109 5.54 -7.29 -6.32
C VAL A 109 6.32 -8.31 -5.50
N ASN A 110 6.07 -8.40 -4.19
CA ASN A 110 6.74 -9.36 -3.31
C ASN A 110 6.23 -10.81 -3.43
N ALA A 111 5.13 -11.06 -4.15
CA ALA A 111 4.57 -12.42 -4.27
C ALA A 111 5.46 -13.36 -5.12
N GLY A 112 6.39 -12.83 -5.92
CA GLY A 112 7.56 -13.56 -6.44
C GLY A 112 7.30 -14.85 -7.23
N GLY A 113 6.07 -15.08 -7.71
CA GLY A 113 5.69 -16.30 -8.46
C GLY A 113 4.82 -17.30 -7.70
N ASP A 114 4.47 -17.05 -6.43
CA ASP A 114 3.49 -17.85 -5.70
C ASP A 114 2.07 -17.50 -6.17
N GLU A 115 1.42 -18.40 -6.92
CA GLU A 115 0.09 -18.20 -7.51
C GLU A 115 -0.97 -17.79 -6.47
N GLU A 116 -0.91 -18.34 -5.25
CA GLU A 116 -1.88 -18.06 -4.20
C GLU A 116 -1.73 -16.61 -3.68
N ARG A 117 -0.48 -16.17 -3.48
CA ARG A 117 -0.17 -14.82 -3.03
C ARG A 117 -0.40 -13.78 -4.12
N LEU A 118 -0.13 -14.14 -5.37
CA LEU A 118 -0.45 -13.31 -6.53
C LEU A 118 -1.95 -13.10 -6.68
N GLY A 119 -2.76 -14.16 -6.54
CA GLY A 119 -4.22 -14.07 -6.60
C GLY A 119 -4.78 -13.12 -5.54
N LYS A 120 -4.39 -13.31 -4.28
CA LYS A 120 -4.83 -12.45 -3.17
C LYS A 120 -4.36 -10.99 -3.31
N ALA A 121 -3.14 -10.78 -3.81
CA ALA A 121 -2.61 -9.44 -4.01
C ALA A 121 -3.32 -8.69 -5.16
N LYS A 122 -3.58 -9.36 -6.29
CA LYS A 122 -4.36 -8.78 -7.40
C LYS A 122 -5.76 -8.37 -6.95
N GLN A 123 -6.41 -9.23 -6.16
CA GLN A 123 -7.75 -8.95 -5.63
C GLN A 123 -7.75 -7.73 -4.69
N LEU A 124 -6.75 -7.63 -3.81
CA LEU A 124 -6.53 -6.46 -2.95
C LEU A 124 -6.34 -5.16 -3.74
N ILE A 125 -5.53 -5.20 -4.81
CA ILE A 125 -5.33 -4.05 -5.69
C ILE A 125 -6.64 -3.65 -6.38
N ALA A 126 -7.38 -4.64 -6.89
CA ALA A 126 -8.67 -4.40 -7.55
C ALA A 126 -9.67 -3.74 -6.59
N TYR A 127 -9.80 -4.22 -5.35
CA TYR A 127 -10.67 -3.59 -4.35
C TYR A 127 -10.22 -2.17 -3.99
N GLY A 128 -8.91 -1.94 -3.86
CA GLY A 128 -8.37 -0.59 -3.62
C GLY A 128 -8.66 0.36 -4.78
N LEU A 129 -8.50 -0.10 -6.02
CA LEU A 129 -8.74 0.69 -7.22
C LEU A 129 -10.22 1.01 -7.42
N VAL A 130 -11.12 0.03 -7.24
CA VAL A 130 -12.57 0.22 -7.33
C VAL A 130 -13.06 1.19 -6.25
N GLY A 131 -12.56 1.05 -5.02
CA GLY A 131 -12.89 1.96 -3.92
C GLY A 131 -12.47 3.40 -4.21
N MET A 132 -11.24 3.60 -4.72
CA MET A 132 -10.79 4.93 -5.14
C MET A 132 -11.64 5.48 -6.29
N PHE A 133 -11.95 4.66 -7.29
CA PHE A 133 -12.72 5.08 -8.46
C PHE A 133 -14.10 5.62 -8.07
N ILE A 134 -14.85 4.88 -7.24
CA ILE A 134 -16.16 5.29 -6.76
C ILE A 134 -16.06 6.61 -5.98
N MET A 135 -15.08 6.73 -5.10
CA MET A 135 -14.87 7.95 -4.31
C MET A 135 -14.60 9.17 -5.20
N PHE A 136 -13.72 9.03 -6.19
CA PHE A 136 -13.42 10.09 -7.16
C PHE A 136 -14.64 10.47 -8.00
N SER A 137 -15.48 9.50 -8.39
CA SER A 137 -16.71 9.78 -9.15
C SER A 137 -17.67 10.67 -8.37
N PHE A 138 -17.94 10.37 -7.10
CA PHE A 138 -18.85 11.20 -6.28
C PHE A 138 -18.28 12.60 -6.02
N TRP A 139 -16.97 12.71 -5.74
CA TRP A 139 -16.33 14.01 -5.55
C TRP A 139 -16.36 14.87 -6.82
N ALA A 140 -16.04 14.28 -7.97
CA ALA A 140 -16.09 14.97 -9.26
C ALA A 140 -17.50 15.45 -9.59
N LEU A 141 -18.51 14.59 -9.40
CA LEU A 141 -19.91 14.96 -9.61
C LEU A 141 -20.35 16.09 -8.68
N ALA A 142 -20.04 15.99 -7.38
CA ALA A 142 -20.39 17.03 -6.42
C ALA A 142 -19.74 18.39 -6.77
N LYS A 143 -18.46 18.39 -7.18
CA LYS A 143 -17.75 19.59 -7.64
C LYS A 143 -18.38 20.18 -8.90
N ILE A 144 -18.76 19.34 -9.87
CA ILE A 144 -19.38 19.80 -11.12
C ILE A 144 -20.75 20.40 -10.83
N LEU A 145 -21.57 19.76 -9.99
CA LEU A 145 -22.89 20.28 -9.62
C LEU A 145 -22.77 21.61 -8.84
N ALA A 146 -21.86 21.70 -7.87
CA ALA A 146 -21.60 22.93 -7.15
C ALA A 146 -21.07 24.04 -8.07
N ALA A 147 -20.14 23.71 -8.98
CA ALA A 147 -19.60 24.66 -9.94
C ALA A 147 -20.68 25.17 -10.90
N SER A 148 -21.54 24.29 -11.42
CA SER A 148 -22.63 24.69 -12.31
C SER A 148 -23.63 25.60 -11.61
N TYR A 149 -23.98 25.32 -10.35
CA TYR A 149 -24.90 26.15 -9.59
C TYR A 149 -24.30 27.52 -9.22
N LEU A 150 -23.04 27.54 -8.77
CA LEU A 150 -22.32 28.77 -8.43
C LEU A 150 -22.01 29.64 -9.66
N ALA A 151 -21.78 29.03 -10.83
CA ALA A 151 -21.50 29.74 -12.08
C ALA A 151 -22.77 30.35 -12.70
N VAL A 152 -23.95 29.79 -12.44
CA VAL A 152 -25.23 30.28 -12.98
C VAL A 152 -25.84 31.41 -12.13
N GLY A 153 -25.36 31.63 -10.90
CA GLY A 153 -25.60 32.87 -10.15
C GLY A 153 -27.08 33.16 -9.84
N ILE A 154 -27.81 32.17 -9.35
CA ILE A 154 -29.12 32.35 -8.70
C ILE A 154 -28.95 32.32 -7.17
#